data_AF-X1MAC0-F1
#
_entry.id   AF-X1MAC0-F1
#
_cell.length_a   1.000
_cell.length_b   1.000
_cell.length_c   1.000
_cell.angle_alpha   90.00
_cell.angle_beta   90.00
_cell.angle_gamma   90.00
#
_symmetry.space_group_name_H-M   'P 1'
#
loop_
_entity.id
_entity.type
_entity.pdbx_description
1 polymer ?
#
loop_
_entity_poly.entity_id
_entity_poly.type
_entity_poly.pdbx_seq_one_letter_code
_entity_poly.pdbx_strand_id
1 'polypeptide(L)'
;MPIWYTSIYEEHRAVRETVGLFDVGHMGVIEISGENCINFLDIVTSNYIKWISDGQSQYTYLLDLDGKIIDDVWVYRRGKDKYMMIVNAVNEDKDLEWLKAVNSKKYIIDRDNTLKEK
;
A
#
# COMPACT_ATOMS: atom_id res chain seq x y z
N MET A 1 -19.37 3.62 -8.66
CA MET A 1 -19.51 3.22 -7.25
C MET A 1 -20.88 3.66 -6.75
N PRO A 2 -21.69 2.78 -6.17
CA PRO A 2 -22.97 3.15 -5.54
C PRO A 2 -22.72 4.03 -4.32
N ILE A 3 -23.46 5.13 -4.19
CA ILE A 3 -23.30 6.07 -3.06
C ILE A 3 -24.03 5.52 -1.81
N TRP A 4 -25.18 4.88 -2.01
CA TRP A 4 -25.94 4.08 -1.02
C TRP A 4 -26.95 3.19 -1.77
N TYR A 5 -27.48 2.17 -1.08
CA TYR A 5 -28.54 1.27 -1.52
C TYR A 5 -29.88 1.51 -0.80
N THR A 6 -29.86 1.77 0.52
CA THR A 6 -31.08 2.11 1.29
C THR A 6 -31.01 3.54 1.83
N SER A 7 -30.12 3.79 2.78
CA SER A 7 -29.79 5.13 3.27
C SER A 7 -28.45 5.10 4.01
N ILE A 8 -27.78 6.25 4.06
CA ILE A 8 -26.52 6.41 4.80
C ILE A 8 -26.69 5.98 6.27
N TYR A 9 -27.82 6.33 6.90
CA TYR A 9 -28.09 6.01 8.30
C TYR A 9 -28.27 4.50 8.54
N GLU A 10 -29.10 3.85 7.73
CA GLU A 10 -29.37 2.41 7.87
C GLU A 10 -28.14 1.57 7.57
N GLU A 11 -27.39 1.90 6.51
CA GLU A 11 -26.16 1.19 6.16
C GLU A 11 -25.07 1.38 7.22
N HIS A 12 -24.93 2.59 7.76
CA HIS A 12 -24.02 2.85 8.87
C HIS A 12 -24.38 2.01 10.11
N ARG A 13 -25.68 1.96 10.45
CA ARG A 13 -26.16 1.13 11.56
C ARG A 13 -25.93 -0.36 11.33
N ALA A 14 -26.17 -0.86 10.12
CA ALA A 14 -25.91 -2.26 9.77
C ALA A 14 -24.45 -2.65 10.06
N VAL A 15 -23.48 -1.80 9.68
CA VAL A 15 -22.05 -2.04 9.99
C VAL A 15 -21.76 -2.02 11.49
N ARG A 16 -22.43 -1.17 12.26
CA ARG A 16 -22.19 -1.01 13.70
C ARG A 16 -22.84 -2.10 14.55
N GLU A 17 -23.97 -2.63 14.12
CA GLU A 17 -24.81 -3.51 14.92
C GLU A 17 -24.83 -4.95 14.40
N THR A 18 -24.55 -5.17 13.11
CA THR A 18 -24.57 -6.48 12.48
C THR A 18 -23.41 -6.66 11.49
N VAL A 19 -23.66 -6.58 10.17
CA VAL A 19 -22.68 -6.74 9.10
C VAL A 19 -23.04 -5.81 7.94
N GLY A 20 -22.03 -5.20 7.33
CA GLY A 20 -22.16 -4.46 6.07
C GLY A 20 -21.22 -5.03 5.02
N LEU A 21 -21.70 -5.11 3.78
CA LEU A 21 -20.91 -5.53 2.62
C LEU A 21 -20.64 -4.31 1.74
N PHE A 22 -19.37 -4.07 1.44
CA PHE A 22 -18.94 -2.96 0.58
C PHE A 22 -18.30 -3.51 -0.68
N ASP A 23 -18.67 -2.96 -1.83
CA ASP A 23 -17.92 -3.15 -3.06
C ASP A 23 -16.74 -2.17 -3.07
N VAL A 24 -15.55 -2.68 -2.72
CA VAL A 24 -14.29 -1.94 -2.79
C VAL A 24 -13.40 -2.42 -3.95
N GLY A 25 -14.00 -3.04 -4.98
CA GLY A 25 -13.27 -3.57 -6.14
C GLY A 25 -12.62 -2.50 -7.04
N HIS A 26 -12.86 -1.22 -6.74
CA HIS A 26 -12.25 -0.07 -7.41
C HIS A 26 -10.84 0.25 -6.89
N MET A 27 -10.42 -0.31 -5.74
CA MET A 27 -9.09 -0.10 -5.18
C MET A 27 -8.03 -0.72 -6.10
N GLY A 28 -6.88 -0.04 -6.24
CA GLY A 28 -5.77 -0.55 -7.03
C GLY A 28 -5.05 -1.68 -6.31
N VAL A 29 -4.55 -2.66 -7.08
CA VAL A 29 -3.82 -3.82 -6.56
C VAL A 29 -2.51 -3.99 -7.32
N ILE A 30 -1.40 -3.77 -6.63
CA ILE A 30 -0.05 -3.88 -7.21
C ILE A 30 0.64 -5.11 -6.62
N GLU A 31 1.04 -6.06 -7.47
CA GLU A 31 1.88 -7.20 -7.07
C GLU A 31 3.36 -6.86 -7.20
N ILE A 32 4.13 -7.16 -6.14
CA ILE A 32 5.55 -6.86 -6.05
C ILE A 32 6.27 -8.18 -5.71
N SER A 33 7.12 -8.65 -6.61
CA SER A 33 7.79 -9.95 -6.47
C SER A 33 9.26 -9.96 -6.93
N GLY A 34 10.05 -10.86 -6.33
CA GLY A 34 11.49 -10.98 -6.54
C GLY A 34 12.30 -10.93 -5.23
N GLU A 35 13.55 -11.40 -5.30
CA GLU A 35 14.43 -11.62 -4.13
C GLU A 35 14.64 -10.37 -3.26
N ASN A 36 14.58 -9.18 -3.86
CA ASN A 36 14.85 -7.91 -3.18
C ASN A 36 13.59 -7.14 -2.76
N CYS A 37 12.40 -7.73 -2.85
CA CYS A 37 11.14 -7.02 -2.58
C CYS A 37 11.08 -6.41 -1.19
N ILE A 38 11.53 -7.14 -0.18
CA ILE A 38 11.47 -6.68 1.21
C ILE A 38 12.34 -5.43 1.43
N ASN A 39 13.51 -5.37 0.78
CA ASN A 39 14.39 -4.21 0.86
C ASN A 39 13.83 -3.03 0.06
N PHE A 40 13.32 -3.29 -1.14
CA PHE A 40 12.67 -2.26 -1.96
C PHE A 40 11.47 -1.65 -1.24
N LEU A 41 10.61 -2.49 -0.65
CA LEU A 41 9.43 -2.04 0.09
C LEU A 41 9.81 -1.20 1.31
N ASP A 42 10.78 -1.63 2.12
CA ASP A 42 11.29 -0.83 3.24
C ASP A 42 11.80 0.56 2.81
N ILE A 43 12.38 0.67 1.61
CA ILE A 43 12.86 1.96 1.06
C ILE A 43 11.69 2.88 0.71
N VAL A 44 10.68 2.36 0.00
CA VAL A 44 9.60 3.20 -0.56
C VAL A 44 8.44 3.46 0.42
N THR A 45 8.29 2.63 1.45
CA THR A 45 7.22 2.78 2.44
C THR A 45 7.72 3.39 3.73
N SER A 46 6.92 4.17 4.44
CA SER A 46 7.30 4.81 5.71
C SER A 46 7.59 3.84 6.86
N ASN A 47 6.88 2.71 6.94
CA ASN A 47 7.03 1.70 7.99
C ASN A 47 7.99 0.56 7.58
N TYR A 48 8.36 -0.29 8.54
CA TYR A 48 9.25 -1.43 8.34
C TYR A 48 8.47 -2.69 7.91
N ILE A 49 8.42 -2.94 6.60
CA ILE A 49 7.81 -4.14 6.02
C ILE A 49 8.54 -5.41 6.45
N LYS A 50 9.83 -5.31 6.81
CA LYS A 50 10.56 -6.42 7.46
C LYS A 50 9.91 -6.96 8.74
N TRP A 51 9.01 -6.23 9.38
CA TRP A 51 8.37 -6.66 10.63
C TRP A 51 7.15 -7.55 10.41
N ILE A 52 6.60 -7.62 9.19
CA ILE A 52 5.46 -8.48 8.89
C ILE A 52 5.89 -9.85 8.36
N SER A 53 5.19 -10.89 8.82
CA SER A 53 5.36 -12.30 8.43
C SER A 53 4.37 -12.72 7.33
N ASP A 54 4.56 -13.89 6.74
CA ASP A 54 3.65 -14.43 5.72
C ASP A 54 2.19 -14.46 6.25
N GLY A 55 1.26 -13.95 5.45
CA GLY A 55 -0.16 -13.82 5.81
C GLY A 55 -0.50 -12.54 6.59
N GLN A 56 0.48 -11.72 6.97
CA GLN A 56 0.26 -10.46 7.67
C GLN A 56 0.27 -9.27 6.71
N SER A 57 -0.24 -8.15 7.21
CA SER A 57 -0.25 -6.88 6.49
C SER A 57 0.06 -5.71 7.41
N GLN A 58 0.44 -4.59 6.81
CA GLN A 58 0.71 -3.34 7.52
C GLN A 58 0.27 -2.14 6.70
N TYR A 59 -0.33 -1.17 7.38
CA TYR A 59 -0.60 0.16 6.85
C TYR A 59 0.66 1.02 6.85
N THR A 60 0.90 1.79 5.78
CA THR A 60 2.08 2.63 5.63
C THR A 60 1.83 3.73 4.59
N TYR A 61 2.77 4.67 4.43
CA TYR A 61 2.71 5.73 3.42
C TYR A 61 3.78 5.53 2.36
N LEU A 62 3.47 5.91 1.13
CA LEU A 62 4.45 6.23 0.10
C LEU A 62 4.80 7.71 0.24
N LEU A 63 6.10 8.03 0.27
CA LEU A 63 6.59 9.39 0.37
C LEU A 63 7.44 9.76 -0.84
N ASP A 64 7.40 11.03 -1.25
CA ASP A 64 8.31 11.56 -2.25
C ASP A 64 9.69 11.87 -1.67
N LEU A 65 10.59 12.42 -2.51
CA LEU A 65 11.96 12.74 -2.11
C LEU A 65 12.05 13.85 -1.04
N ASP A 66 11.02 14.68 -0.91
CA ASP A 66 10.92 15.74 0.09
C ASP A 66 10.22 15.25 1.38
N GLY A 67 9.82 13.97 1.42
CA GLY A 67 9.05 13.39 2.53
C GLY A 67 7.57 13.75 2.53
N LYS A 68 7.03 14.28 1.41
CA LYS A 68 5.59 14.55 1.27
C LYS A 68 4.84 13.26 0.94
N ILE A 69 3.61 13.15 1.44
CA ILE A 69 2.76 11.98 1.22
C ILE A 69 2.32 11.91 -0.24
N ILE A 70 2.57 10.76 -0.87
CA ILE A 70 2.07 10.42 -2.21
C ILE A 70 0.72 9.69 -2.07
N ASP A 71 0.68 8.63 -1.25
CA ASP A 71 -0.52 7.87 -0.91
C ASP A 71 -0.35 7.13 0.43
N ASP A 72 -1.46 6.75 1.05
CA ASP A 72 -1.49 5.75 2.10
C ASP A 72 -1.90 4.38 1.56
N VAL A 73 -1.20 3.33 1.98
CA VAL A 73 -1.30 2.00 1.37
C VAL A 73 -1.29 0.89 2.42
N TRP A 74 -1.86 -0.26 2.04
CA TRP A 74 -1.68 -1.51 2.79
C TRP A 74 -0.73 -2.44 2.05
N VAL A 75 0.27 -2.98 2.74
CA VAL A 75 1.19 -3.99 2.19
C VAL A 75 0.93 -5.34 2.86
N TYR A 76 0.64 -6.36 2.06
CA TYR A 76 0.47 -7.75 2.47
C TYR A 76 1.68 -8.58 2.08
N ARG A 77 2.20 -9.39 3.00
CA ARG A 77 3.21 -10.39 2.69
C ARG A 77 2.53 -11.72 2.37
N ARG A 78 2.55 -12.12 1.11
CA ARG A 78 1.90 -13.35 0.61
C ARG A 78 2.85 -14.55 0.55
N GLY A 79 4.14 -14.31 0.75
CA GLY A 79 5.21 -15.30 0.84
C GLY A 79 6.57 -14.63 0.87
N LYS A 80 7.65 -15.42 0.96
CA LYS A 80 9.05 -14.95 1.07
C LYS A 80 9.40 -13.77 0.15
N ASP A 81 9.02 -13.86 -1.12
CA ASP A 81 9.38 -12.89 -2.17
C ASP A 81 8.13 -12.43 -2.97
N LYS A 82 6.97 -12.40 -2.31
CA LYS A 82 5.68 -12.05 -2.92
C LYS A 82 4.87 -11.15 -2.02
N TYR A 83 4.61 -9.94 -2.49
CA TYR A 83 3.89 -8.91 -1.77
C TYR A 83 2.75 -8.36 -2.62
N MET A 84 1.72 -7.86 -1.95
CA MET A 84 0.59 -7.20 -2.59
C MET A 84 0.36 -5.88 -1.88
N MET A 85 0.35 -4.80 -2.64
CA MET A 85 0.08 -3.45 -2.16
C MET A 85 -1.31 -3.03 -2.63
N ILE A 86 -2.16 -2.61 -1.69
CA ILE A 86 -3.48 -2.05 -1.97
C ILE A 86 -3.34 -0.53 -1.89
N VAL A 87 -3.73 0.16 -2.97
CA VAL A 87 -3.60 1.61 -3.14
C VAL A 87 -4.95 2.26 -3.39
N ASN A 88 -5.07 3.55 -3.09
CA ASN A 88 -6.30 4.29 -3.37
C ASN A 88 -6.55 4.36 -4.89
N ALA A 89 -7.80 4.18 -5.31
CA ALA A 89 -8.18 4.06 -6.71
C ALA A 89 -7.68 5.21 -7.61
N VAL A 90 -7.73 6.45 -7.11
CA VAL A 90 -7.32 7.65 -7.87
C VAL A 90 -5.79 7.72 -8.04
N ASN A 91 -5.04 7.01 -7.21
CA ASN A 91 -3.58 7.06 -7.16
C ASN A 91 -2.91 5.86 -7.83
N GLU A 92 -3.65 4.86 -8.32
CA GLU A 92 -3.09 3.61 -8.84
C GLU A 92 -1.97 3.81 -9.87
N ASP A 93 -2.24 4.57 -10.94
CA ASP A 93 -1.24 4.83 -11.99
C ASP A 93 -0.04 5.60 -11.45
N LYS A 94 -0.30 6.63 -10.62
CA LYS A 94 0.73 7.48 -10.01
C LYS A 94 1.66 6.68 -9.10
N ASP A 95 1.09 5.80 -8.29
CA ASP A 95 1.83 4.96 -7.35
C ASP A 95 2.65 3.90 -8.08
N LEU A 96 2.07 3.27 -9.12
CA LEU A 96 2.78 2.33 -9.97
C LEU A 96 3.96 3.01 -10.69
N GLU A 97 3.77 4.22 -11.22
CA GLU A 97 4.82 5.01 -11.84
C GLU A 97 5.93 5.39 -10.85
N TRP A 98 5.55 5.80 -9.64
CA TRP A 98 6.50 6.11 -8.56
C TRP A 98 7.36 4.87 -8.21
N LEU A 99 6.72 3.74 -7.93
CA LEU A 99 7.40 2.49 -7.60
C LEU A 99 8.34 2.04 -8.73
N LYS A 100 7.90 2.13 -9.99
CA LYS A 100 8.74 1.83 -11.17
C LYS A 100 9.93 2.78 -11.27
N ALA A 101 9.73 4.07 -11.04
CA ALA A 101 10.80 5.07 -11.12
C ALA A 101 11.85 4.88 -10.02
N VAL A 102 11.46 4.51 -8.80
CA VAL A 102 12.41 4.17 -7.73
C VAL A 102 13.13 2.85 -8.07
N ASN A 103 12.41 1.82 -8.50
CA ASN A 103 12.99 0.53 -8.86
C ASN A 103 13.99 0.64 -10.04
N SER A 104 13.71 1.50 -11.02
CA SER A 104 14.62 1.80 -12.13
C SER A 104 15.74 2.78 -11.77
N LYS A 105 15.84 3.18 -10.49
CA LYS A 105 16.81 4.16 -9.98
C LYS A 105 16.73 5.54 -10.64
N LYS A 106 15.58 5.88 -11.25
CA LYS A 106 15.31 7.25 -11.74
C LYS A 106 15.19 8.21 -10.55
N TYR A 107 14.54 7.75 -9.49
CA TYR A 107 14.54 8.41 -8.19
C TYR A 107 15.30 7.53 -7.19
N ILE A 108 16.16 8.15 -6.40
CA ILE A 108 16.96 7.48 -5.37
C ILE A 108 16.54 8.09 -4.04
N ILE A 109 15.85 7.29 -3.23
CA ILE A 109 15.48 7.62 -1.86
C ILE A 109 16.68 7.30 -0.98
N ASP A 110 17.05 8.25 -0.11
CA ASP A 110 18.15 8.15 0.84
C ASP A 110 19.49 7.73 0.20
N ARG A 111 20.20 8.73 -0.36
CA ARG A 111 21.48 8.52 -1.06
C ARG A 111 22.59 8.00 -0.15
N ASP A 112 22.49 8.28 1.15
CA ASP A 112 23.52 7.98 2.13
C ASP A 112 23.18 6.69 2.92
N ASN A 113 21.91 6.30 3.01
CA ASN A 113 21.48 5.07 3.65
C ASN A 113 20.29 4.39 2.94
N THR A 114 20.59 3.46 2.03
CA THR A 114 19.55 2.75 1.28
C THR A 114 18.81 1.67 2.10
N LEU A 115 19.13 1.46 3.38
CA LEU A 115 18.47 0.47 4.22
C LEU A 115 17.96 1.10 5.51
N LYS A 116 16.68 0.90 5.80
CA LYS A 116 16.14 1.18 7.13
C LYS A 116 16.65 0.14 8.11
N GLU A 117 17.68 0.50 8.88
CA GLU A 117 18.18 -0.30 9.99
C GLU A 117 17.19 -0.23 11.18
N LYS A 118 17.20 -1.26 12.03
CA LYS A 118 16.29 -1.37 13.19
C LYS A 118 16.72 -0.49 14.35
#